data_AF-X1LC92-F1
#
_entry.id   AF-X1LC92-F1
#
_cell.length_a   1.000
_cell.length_b   1.000
_cell.length_c   1.000
_cell.angle_alpha   90.00
_cell.angle_beta   90.00
_cell.angle_gamma   90.00
#
_symmetry.space_group_name_H-M   'P 1'
#
loop_
_entity.id
_entity.type
_entity.pdbx_description
1 polymer ?
#
loop_
_entity_poly.entity_id
_entity_poly.type
_entity_poly.pdbx_seq_one_letter_code
_entity_poly.pdbx_strand_id
1 'polypeptide(L)'
;VDKPGAYSWAKSPRYNGNVVEVGPLARMINDRDPLVLNLASDLGPSVYTRVLARLHEGVRLLEQLKIWLEEIDPSQPFYIKPEKPKQAMGKGLIEAARGVLGHWIIIEKDRIENYQVITPTTWNVS
;
A
#
# COMPACT_ATOMS: atom_id res chain seq x y z
N VAL A 1 -10.85 20.86 -18.93
CA VAL A 1 -9.67 20.31 -19.65
C VAL A 1 -10.22 19.52 -20.82
N ASP A 2 -9.97 19.95 -22.05
CA ASP A 2 -10.32 19.16 -23.23
C ASP A 2 -9.38 17.95 -23.33
N LYS A 3 -9.91 16.77 -23.04
CA LYS A 3 -9.22 15.48 -23.19
C LYS A 3 -10.17 14.49 -23.86
N PRO A 4 -10.31 14.55 -25.19
CA PRO A 4 -11.14 13.61 -25.94
C PRO A 4 -10.76 12.16 -25.62
N GLY A 5 -11.74 11.31 -25.32
CA GLY A 5 -11.55 9.90 -24.99
C GLY A 5 -11.18 9.60 -23.53
N ALA A 6 -10.89 10.62 -22.70
CA ALA A 6 -10.75 10.41 -21.26
C ALA A 6 -12.12 10.24 -20.60
N TYR A 7 -12.25 9.26 -19.71
CA TYR A 7 -13.52 8.94 -19.03
C TYR A 7 -13.40 8.88 -17.50
N SER A 8 -12.20 9.08 -16.95
CA SER A 8 -11.94 8.98 -15.51
C SER A 8 -10.92 10.03 -15.07
N TRP A 9 -11.04 10.44 -13.80
CA TRP A 9 -10.06 11.27 -13.10
C TRP A 9 -8.94 10.44 -12.47
N ALA A 10 -9.13 9.13 -12.33
CA ALA A 10 -8.08 8.23 -11.87
C ALA A 10 -6.97 8.15 -12.93
N LYS A 11 -5.71 8.17 -12.46
CA LYS A 11 -4.56 7.81 -13.30
C LYS A 11 -4.52 6.29 -13.50
N SER A 12 -3.72 5.83 -14.47
CA SER A 12 -3.58 4.41 -14.80
C SER A 12 -2.18 3.86 -14.50
N PRO A 13 -1.81 3.62 -13.22
CA PRO A 13 -0.50 3.09 -12.87
C PRO A 13 -0.27 1.69 -13.45
N ARG A 14 0.98 1.41 -13.83
CA ARG A 14 1.41 0.12 -14.39
C ARG A 14 2.70 -0.31 -13.72
N TYR A 15 2.87 -1.61 -13.50
CA TYR A 15 4.11 -2.18 -13.01
C TYR A 15 4.81 -2.94 -14.14
N ASN A 16 5.95 -2.44 -14.60
CA ASN A 16 6.65 -2.94 -15.79
C ASN A 16 5.73 -3.08 -17.01
N GLY A 17 4.84 -2.10 -17.22
CA GLY A 17 3.85 -2.11 -18.30
C GLY A 17 2.58 -2.91 -18.03
N ASN A 18 2.53 -3.73 -16.97
CA ASN A 18 1.39 -4.59 -16.67
C ASN A 18 0.34 -3.90 -15.79
N VAL A 19 -0.92 -4.28 -16.00
CA VAL A 19 -2.01 -4.05 -15.03
C VAL A 19 -1.83 -5.05 -13.89
N VAL A 20 -1.91 -4.57 -12.65
CA VAL A 20 -1.72 -5.39 -11.46
C VAL A 20 -2.83 -5.14 -10.45
N GLU A 21 -3.14 -6.15 -9.66
CA GLU A 21 -4.01 -6.03 -8.49
C GLU A 21 -3.17 -5.81 -7.23
N VAL A 22 -3.70 -4.99 -6.31
CA VAL A 22 -3.12 -4.77 -4.98
C VAL A 22 -4.19 -5.03 -3.90
N GLY A 23 -3.75 -5.36 -2.69
CA GLY A 23 -4.64 -5.60 -1.55
C GLY A 23 -4.35 -6.92 -0.83
N PRO A 24 -5.26 -7.36 0.07
CA PRO A 24 -5.01 -8.53 0.92
C PRO A 24 -4.68 -9.80 0.15
N LEU A 25 -5.40 -10.09 -0.95
CA LEU A 25 -5.10 -11.27 -1.78
C LEU A 25 -3.68 -11.20 -2.36
N ALA A 26 -3.30 -10.06 -2.95
CA ALA A 26 -1.97 -9.86 -3.51
C ALA A 26 -0.86 -9.99 -2.45
N ARG A 27 -1.05 -9.39 -1.26
CA ARG A 27 -0.10 -9.50 -0.15
C ARG A 27 0.08 -10.94 0.31
N MET A 28 -1.01 -11.67 0.54
CA MET A 28 -0.95 -13.04 1.01
C MET A 28 -0.33 -13.99 -0.02
N ILE A 29 -0.59 -13.77 -1.32
CA ILE A 29 0.09 -14.51 -2.41
C ILE A 29 1.60 -14.21 -2.40
N ASN A 30 1.99 -12.93 -2.30
CA ASN A 30 3.39 -12.53 -2.26
C ASN A 30 4.13 -13.06 -1.03
N ASP A 31 3.45 -13.08 0.12
CA ASP A 31 3.93 -13.64 1.39
C ASP A 31 3.92 -15.18 1.42
N ARG A 32 3.39 -15.81 0.37
CA ARG A 32 3.28 -17.27 0.22
C ARG A 32 2.46 -17.93 1.33
N ASP A 33 1.41 -17.26 1.77
CA ASP A 33 0.49 -17.77 2.78
C ASP A 33 -0.13 -19.11 2.33
N PRO A 34 0.06 -20.22 3.06
CA PRO A 34 -0.35 -21.55 2.59
C PRO A 34 -1.86 -21.68 2.35
N LEU A 35 -2.68 -21.08 3.22
CA LEU A 35 -4.14 -21.11 3.08
C LEU A 35 -4.57 -20.36 1.83
N VAL A 36 -4.07 -19.13 1.66
CA VAL A 36 -4.45 -18.30 0.51
C VAL A 36 -3.90 -18.88 -0.79
N LEU A 37 -2.68 -19.42 -0.81
CA LEU A 37 -2.14 -20.08 -2.01
C LEU A 37 -2.95 -21.31 -2.42
N ASN A 38 -3.34 -22.17 -1.46
CA ASN A 38 -4.18 -23.32 -1.78
C ASN A 38 -5.57 -22.88 -2.29
N LEU A 39 -6.21 -21.92 -1.63
CA LEU A 39 -7.50 -21.38 -2.08
C LEU A 39 -7.40 -20.70 -3.45
N ALA A 40 -6.33 -19.96 -3.72
CA ALA A 40 -6.13 -19.32 -5.02
C ALA A 40 -5.83 -20.34 -6.12
N SER A 41 -5.12 -21.43 -5.81
CA SER A 41 -4.89 -22.55 -6.72
C SER A 41 -6.20 -23.28 -7.06
N ASP A 42 -7.04 -23.53 -6.05
CA ASP A 42 -8.22 -24.39 -6.21
C ASP A 42 -9.44 -23.60 -6.74
N LEU A 43 -9.62 -22.35 -6.31
CA LEU A 43 -10.79 -21.52 -6.61
C LEU A 43 -10.48 -20.34 -7.54
N GLY A 44 -9.20 -20.05 -7.80
CA GLY A 44 -8.78 -18.90 -8.58
C GLY A 44 -8.98 -17.54 -7.88
N PRO A 45 -8.51 -16.44 -8.51
CA PRO A 45 -8.77 -15.08 -8.04
C PRO A 45 -10.24 -14.72 -8.26
N SER A 46 -11.00 -14.57 -7.19
CA SER A 46 -12.44 -14.30 -7.21
C SER A 46 -12.82 -13.27 -6.14
N VAL A 47 -14.08 -12.83 -6.12
CA VAL A 47 -14.57 -11.98 -5.01
C VAL A 47 -14.45 -12.73 -3.69
N TYR A 48 -14.78 -14.03 -3.69
CA TYR A 48 -14.68 -14.89 -2.52
C TYR A 48 -13.25 -14.96 -1.97
N THR A 49 -12.26 -15.29 -2.80
CA THR A 49 -10.87 -15.40 -2.34
C THR A 49 -10.29 -14.07 -1.87
N ARG A 50 -10.71 -12.93 -2.45
CA ARG A 50 -10.34 -11.59 -1.96
C ARG A 50 -10.93 -11.24 -0.60
N VAL A 51 -12.20 -11.59 -0.36
CA VAL A 51 -12.87 -11.35 0.93
C VAL A 51 -12.28 -12.25 2.01
N LEU A 52 -12.04 -13.52 1.70
CA LEU A 52 -11.41 -14.46 2.62
C LEU A 52 -9.98 -14.02 2.97
N ALA A 53 -9.16 -13.66 1.98
CA ALA A 53 -7.80 -13.17 2.23
C ALA A 53 -7.79 -11.93 3.14
N ARG A 54 -8.78 -11.03 3.00
CA ARG A 54 -8.93 -9.87 3.89
C ARG A 54 -9.24 -10.27 5.33
N LEU A 55 -10.12 -11.25 5.53
CA LEU A 55 -10.45 -11.75 6.87
C LEU A 55 -9.23 -12.42 7.50
N HIS A 56 -8.57 -13.30 6.75
CA HIS A 56 -7.38 -14.03 7.17
C HIS A 56 -6.23 -13.09 7.55
N GLU A 57 -5.98 -12.06 6.74
CA GLU A 57 -5.01 -11.00 7.06
C GLU A 57 -5.34 -10.31 8.39
N GLY A 58 -6.62 -10.08 8.68
CA GLY A 58 -7.05 -9.50 9.96
C GLY A 58 -6.69 -10.38 11.15
N VAL A 59 -6.83 -11.71 11.03
CA VAL A 59 -6.44 -12.66 12.10
C VAL A 59 -4.94 -12.62 12.32
N ARG A 60 -4.13 -12.65 11.26
CA ARG A 60 -2.67 -12.54 11.34
C ARG A 60 -2.22 -11.21 11.96
N LEU A 61 -2.91 -10.11 11.63
CA LEU A 61 -2.62 -8.81 12.21
C LEU A 61 -2.85 -8.80 13.73
N LEU A 62 -3.85 -9.51 14.25
CA LEU A 62 -4.08 -9.62 15.70
C LEU A 62 -2.91 -10.27 16.42
N GLU A 63 -2.28 -11.29 15.84
CA GLU A 63 -1.08 -11.91 16.41
C GLU A 63 0.09 -10.94 16.41
N GLN A 64 0.30 -10.24 15.29
CA GLN A 64 1.37 -9.25 15.18
C GLN A 64 1.18 -8.06 16.14
N LEU A 65 -0.06 -7.62 16.36
CA LEU A 65 -0.39 -6.57 17.33
C LEU A 65 0.04 -6.96 18.75
N LYS A 66 -0.11 -8.24 19.15
CA LYS A 66 0.34 -8.70 20.47
C LYS A 66 1.85 -8.56 20.63
N ILE A 67 2.61 -8.95 19.60
CA ILE A 67 4.07 -8.81 19.59
C ILE A 67 4.45 -7.32 19.74
N TRP A 68 3.86 -6.43 18.96
CA TRP A 68 4.15 -5.00 19.05
C TRP A 68 3.76 -4.39 20.40
N LEU A 69 2.69 -4.88 21.03
CA LEU A 69 2.30 -4.45 22.38
C LEU A 69 3.30 -4.90 23.46
N GLU A 70 4.03 -5.99 23.25
CA GLU A 70 5.10 -6.43 24.14
C GLU A 70 6.42 -5.69 23.89
N GLU A 71 6.68 -5.28 22.64
CA GLU A 71 7.89 -4.56 22.24
C GLU A 71 7.86 -3.06 22.60
N ILE A 72 6.68 -2.45 22.69
CA ILE A 72 6.56 -1.01 22.91
C ILE A 72 6.92 -0.65 24.37
N ASP A 73 7.87 0.27 24.54
CA ASP A 73 8.15 0.95 25.81
C ASP A 73 7.56 2.37 25.76
N PRO A 74 6.42 2.63 26.44
CA PRO A 74 5.78 3.94 26.43
C PRO A 74 6.61 5.06 27.08
N SER A 75 7.70 4.73 27.79
CA SER A 75 8.58 5.73 28.39
C SER A 75 9.61 6.29 27.40
N GLN A 76 9.84 5.62 26.26
CA GLN A 76 10.79 6.07 25.25
C GLN A 76 10.24 7.24 24.41
N PRO A 77 11.11 8.11 23.87
CA PRO A 77 10.72 9.12 22.90
C PRO A 77 10.10 8.50 21.64
N PHE A 78 8.90 8.94 21.26
CA PHE A 78 8.19 8.47 20.04
C PHE A 78 8.33 9.43 18.84
N TYR A 79 9.00 10.57 19.02
CA TYR A 79 9.18 11.59 18.00
C TYR A 79 10.55 12.25 18.11
N ILE A 80 11.30 12.17 17.02
CA ILE A 80 12.55 12.92 16.85
C ILE A 80 12.25 14.04 15.87
N LYS A 81 12.37 15.29 16.32
CA LYS A 81 12.12 16.45 15.47
C LYS A 81 13.13 16.48 14.31
N PRO A 82 12.69 16.36 13.05
CA PRO A 82 13.60 16.39 11.93
C PRO A 82 14.07 17.83 11.67
N GLU A 83 15.27 17.97 11.11
CA GLU A 83 15.70 19.22 10.53
C GLU A 83 14.99 19.45 9.19
N LYS A 84 14.56 20.68 8.92
CA LYS A 84 13.88 21.02 7.66
C LYS A 84 14.92 21.14 6.54
N PRO A 85 14.95 20.21 5.55
CA PRO A 85 15.92 20.31 4.48
C PRO A 85 15.58 21.48 3.54
N LYS A 86 16.60 22.16 3.03
CA LYS A 86 16.41 23.15 1.94
C LYS A 86 16.20 22.47 0.59
N GLN A 87 16.81 21.30 0.40
CA GLN A 87 16.70 20.45 -0.79
C GLN A 87 16.73 18.98 -0.37
N ALA A 88 15.75 18.19 -0.80
CA ALA A 88 15.69 16.75 -0.50
C ALA A 88 14.71 16.02 -1.43
N MET A 89 14.88 14.71 -1.55
CA MET A 89 13.92 13.81 -2.18
C MET A 89 13.61 12.65 -1.24
N GLY A 90 12.35 12.20 -1.22
CA GLY A 90 11.92 11.11 -0.36
C GLY A 90 10.82 10.27 -1.00
N LYS A 91 10.74 9.01 -0.56
CA LYS A 91 9.61 8.13 -0.86
C LYS A 91 9.18 7.40 0.40
N GLY A 92 7.88 7.35 0.66
CA GLY A 92 7.25 6.54 1.69
C GLY A 92 6.37 5.50 1.04
N LEU A 93 6.68 4.22 1.27
CA LEU A 93 5.92 3.09 0.74
C LEU A 93 5.34 2.30 1.91
N ILE A 94 4.06 2.00 1.86
CA ILE A 94 3.39 1.19 2.88
C ILE A 94 2.29 0.34 2.26
N GLU A 95 1.95 -0.76 2.91
CA GLU A 95 0.74 -1.52 2.61
C GLU A 95 -0.43 -0.95 3.41
N ALA A 96 -1.27 -0.15 2.74
CA ALA A 96 -2.54 0.27 3.30
C ALA A 96 -3.54 -0.91 3.26
N ALA A 97 -4.66 -0.79 3.97
CA ALA A 97 -5.67 -1.87 4.03
C ALA A 97 -6.13 -2.39 2.65
N ARG A 98 -6.12 -1.53 1.62
CA ARG A 98 -6.55 -1.84 0.25
C ARG A 98 -5.41 -2.22 -0.71
N GLY A 99 -4.16 -2.20 -0.26
CA GLY A 99 -2.98 -2.51 -1.09
C GLY A 99 -1.86 -1.49 -0.92
N VAL A 100 -0.88 -1.53 -1.82
CA VAL A 100 0.29 -0.65 -1.80
C VAL A 100 -0.10 0.83 -1.95
N LEU A 101 0.45 1.66 -1.07
CA LEU A 101 0.36 3.11 -1.07
C LEU A 101 1.78 3.67 -1.18
N GLY A 102 1.98 4.58 -2.12
CA GLY A 102 3.26 5.27 -2.28
C GLY A 102 3.09 6.77 -2.28
N HIS A 103 3.95 7.45 -1.52
CA HIS A 103 4.11 8.90 -1.49
C HIS A 103 5.53 9.24 -1.96
N TRP A 104 5.66 10.16 -2.90
CA TRP A 104 6.94 10.69 -3.38
C TRP A 104 6.96 12.20 -3.19
N ILE A 105 8.04 12.71 -2.63
CA ILE A 105 8.20 14.13 -2.30
C ILE A 105 9.53 14.66 -2.84
N ILE A 106 9.50 15.86 -3.40
CA ILE A 106 10.67 16.67 -3.74
C ILE A 106 10.55 18.00 -3.00
N ILE A 107 11.61 18.36 -2.26
CA ILE A 107 11.72 19.62 -1.53
C ILE A 107 12.79 20.47 -2.22
N GLU A 108 12.46 21.71 -2.53
CA GLU A 108 13.39 22.73 -3.03
C GLU A 108 13.13 24.08 -2.37
N LYS A 109 14.20 24.84 -2.12
CA LYS A 109 14.14 26.16 -1.47
C LYS A 109 13.24 26.14 -0.22
N ASP A 110 13.38 25.10 0.60
CA ASP A 110 12.60 24.86 1.82
C ASP A 110 11.09 24.61 1.65
N ARG A 111 10.60 24.38 0.43
CA ARG A 111 9.20 24.12 0.11
C ARG A 111 9.02 22.78 -0.58
N ILE A 112 7.81 22.23 -0.49
CA ILE A 112 7.42 21.07 -1.29
C ILE A 112 7.26 21.54 -2.73
N GLU A 113 8.17 21.12 -3.60
CA GLU A 113 8.10 21.45 -5.02
C GLU A 113 7.21 20.47 -5.77
N ASN A 114 7.28 19.18 -5.41
CA ASN A 114 6.41 18.16 -5.98
C ASN A 114 6.01 17.15 -4.91
N TYR A 115 4.74 16.74 -4.96
CA TYR A 115 4.22 15.66 -4.16
C TYR A 115 3.33 14.77 -5.03
N GLN A 116 3.70 13.50 -5.16
CA GLN A 116 2.93 12.51 -5.91
C GLN A 116 2.47 11.40 -4.98
N VAL A 117 1.20 11.03 -5.13
CA VAL A 117 0.61 9.91 -4.40
C VAL A 117 0.05 8.91 -5.41
N ILE A 118 0.36 7.64 -5.23
CA ILE A 118 -0.30 6.54 -5.91
C ILE A 118 -1.00 5.71 -4.82
N THR A 119 -2.33 5.83 -4.78
CA THR A 119 -3.15 5.12 -3.78
C THR A 119 -3.46 3.70 -4.23
N PRO A 120 -3.80 2.79 -3.30
CA PRO A 120 -4.14 1.41 -3.66
C PRO A 120 -5.33 1.33 -4.62
N THR A 121 -6.35 2.15 -4.39
CA THR A 121 -7.53 2.19 -5.26
C THR A 121 -7.15 2.63 -6.66
N THR A 122 -6.20 3.57 -6.82
CA THR A 122 -5.71 3.99 -8.15
C THR A 122 -5.13 2.83 -8.96
N TRP A 123 -4.55 1.80 -8.31
CA TRP A 123 -4.15 0.57 -8.99
C TRP A 123 -5.34 -0.30 -9.41
N ASN A 124 -6.29 -0.51 -8.51
CA ASN A 124 -7.40 -1.44 -8.74
C ASN A 124 -8.54 -0.88 -9.61
N VAL A 125 -8.65 0.44 -9.76
CA VAL A 125 -9.68 1.11 -10.60
C VAL A 125 -9.06 1.91 -11.77
N SER A 126 -7.84 1.53 -12.15
CA SER A 126 -6.95 2.21 -13.10
C SER A 126 -7.40 2.19 -14.56
#